data_AF-A0A150Y1I5-F1
#
_entry.id   AF-A0A150Y1I5-F1
#
_cell.length_a   1.000
_cell.length_b   1.000
_cell.length_c   1.000
_cell.angle_alpha   90.00
_cell.angle_beta   90.00
_cell.angle_gamma   90.00
#
_symmetry.space_group_name_H-M   'P 1'
#
loop_
_entity.id
_entity.type
_entity.pdbx_description
1 polymer ?
#
loop_
_entity_poly.entity_id
_entity_poly.type
_entity_poly.pdbx_seq_one_letter_code
_entity_poly.pdbx_strand_id
1 'polypeptide(L)'
;MKAKWPFLIICLLLLSEAAFSQTYLVVRKKGSMRKYEYFVGSKIVYKQKGQDVFFTDRITEFADSTLVLENNILHTSQITEIDVRGAESNRSKFLGASETLLPTVGIGLMAIDLFNHTVVDGQKFSLDRSTTTTAGILMLTGYTMKIARRKKVNLTNPKFEIYIIGLK
;
A
#
# COMPACT_ATOMS: atom_id res chain seq x y z
N MET A 1 -30.48 4.67 -40.65
CA MET A 1 -29.85 3.77 -39.65
C MET A 1 -29.81 4.48 -38.31
N LYS A 2 -30.64 4.07 -37.33
CA LYS A 2 -30.63 4.69 -36.00
C LYS A 2 -29.39 4.20 -35.22
N ALA A 3 -28.68 5.13 -34.59
CA ALA A 3 -27.43 4.85 -33.89
C ALA A 3 -27.65 3.82 -32.77
N LYS A 4 -26.94 2.68 -32.84
CA LYS A 4 -26.93 1.61 -31.82
C LYS A 4 -26.03 1.91 -30.60
N TRP A 5 -25.49 3.13 -30.53
CA TRP A 5 -24.53 3.58 -29.54
C TRP A 5 -25.06 3.59 -28.10
N PRO A 6 -26.31 3.99 -27.81
CA PRO A 6 -26.80 3.98 -26.43
C PRO A 6 -26.94 2.55 -25.87
N PHE A 7 -27.30 1.58 -26.72
CA PHE A 7 -27.37 0.18 -26.32
C PHE A 7 -25.98 -0.39 -25.97
N LEU A 8 -24.95 0.00 -26.74
CA LEU A 8 -23.58 -0.44 -26.52
C LEU A 8 -22.99 0.14 -25.22
N ILE A 9 -23.31 1.41 -24.90
CA ILE A 9 -22.92 2.05 -23.64
C ILE A 9 -23.59 1.37 -22.44
N ILE A 10 -24.90 1.08 -22.54
CA ILE A 10 -25.63 0.37 -21.48
C ILE A 10 -25.06 -1.05 -21.28
N CYS A 11 -24.73 -1.75 -22.36
CA CYS A 11 -24.13 -3.08 -22.27
C CYS A 11 -22.72 -3.04 -21.63
N LEU A 12 -21.92 -2.01 -21.90
CA LEU A 12 -20.62 -1.78 -21.27
C LEU A 12 -20.74 -1.44 -19.78
N LEU A 13 -21.76 -0.66 -19.39
CA LEU A 13 -22.03 -0.35 -17.99
C LEU A 13 -22.45 -1.60 -17.21
N LEU A 14 -23.33 -2.45 -17.77
CA LEU A 14 -23.79 -3.67 -17.11
C LEU A 14 -22.70 -4.74 -16.97
N LEU A 15 -21.74 -4.82 -17.91
CA LEU A 15 -20.59 -5.71 -17.79
C LEU A 15 -19.61 -5.30 -16.68
N SER A 16 -19.61 -4.03 -16.27
CA SER A 16 -18.72 -3.53 -15.23
C SER A 16 -19.13 -3.97 -13.82
N GLU A 17 -20.41 -4.25 -13.56
CA GLU A 17 -20.90 -4.59 -12.22
C GLU A 17 -20.47 -5.98 -11.74
N ALA A 18 -20.31 -6.94 -12.66
CA ALA A 18 -19.87 -8.29 -12.32
C ALA A 18 -18.42 -8.35 -11.79
N ALA A 19 -17.62 -7.31 -12.02
CA ALA A 19 -16.21 -7.26 -11.62
C ALA A 19 -15.98 -6.80 -10.16
N PHE A 20 -16.99 -6.25 -9.48
CA PHE A 20 -16.81 -5.61 -8.17
C PHE A 20 -17.02 -6.52 -6.95
N SER A 21 -17.40 -7.79 -7.13
CA SER A 21 -17.67 -8.73 -6.02
C SER A 21 -16.58 -9.79 -5.85
N GLN A 22 -15.31 -9.39 -5.87
CA GLN A 22 -14.21 -10.31 -5.59
C GLN A 22 -14.09 -10.55 -4.08
N THR A 23 -13.92 -11.81 -3.66
CA THR A 23 -13.63 -12.17 -2.26
C THR A 23 -12.24 -11.70 -1.87
N TYR A 24 -12.10 -11.13 -0.67
CA TYR A 24 -10.83 -10.57 -0.20
C TYR A 24 -10.67 -10.66 1.32
N LEU A 25 -9.42 -10.69 1.75
CA LEU A 25 -9.01 -10.68 3.15
C LEU A 25 -8.88 -9.24 3.63
N VAL A 26 -9.39 -8.97 4.83
CA VAL A 26 -9.21 -7.69 5.53
C VAL A 26 -8.44 -7.92 6.82
N VAL A 27 -7.39 -7.13 7.01
CA VAL A 27 -6.72 -6.96 8.30
C VAL A 27 -6.93 -5.51 8.75
N ARG A 28 -7.39 -5.28 9.97
CA ARG A 28 -7.57 -3.91 10.50
C ARG A 28 -7.50 -3.84 12.01
N LYS A 29 -7.37 -2.60 12.52
CA LYS A 29 -7.66 -2.29 13.92
C LYS A 29 -9.17 -2.11 14.07
N LYS A 30 -9.78 -2.71 15.10
CA LYS A 30 -11.19 -2.52 15.44
C LYS A 30 -11.52 -1.04 15.61
N GLY A 31 -12.63 -0.61 15.01
CA GLY A 31 -13.06 0.79 15.00
C GLY A 31 -12.22 1.73 14.12
N SER A 32 -11.23 1.22 13.38
CA SER A 32 -10.47 2.03 12.42
C SER A 32 -11.04 1.90 11.01
N MET A 33 -11.09 3.01 10.30
CA MET A 33 -11.38 3.03 8.85
C MET A 33 -10.22 2.49 8.02
N ARG A 34 -9.00 2.44 8.56
CA ARG A 34 -7.82 1.93 7.84
C ARG A 34 -7.84 0.41 7.80
N LYS A 35 -7.85 -0.14 6.58
CA LYS A 35 -7.81 -1.56 6.28
C LYS A 35 -6.52 -1.91 5.53
N TYR A 36 -6.12 -3.17 5.61
CA TYR A 36 -5.09 -3.77 4.78
C TYR A 36 -5.74 -4.94 4.05
N GLU A 37 -5.94 -4.78 2.75
CA GLU A 37 -6.67 -5.72 1.91
C GLU A 37 -5.72 -6.58 1.09
N TYR A 38 -6.09 -7.86 0.95
CA TYR A 38 -5.41 -8.83 0.09
C TYR A 38 -6.45 -9.58 -0.73
N PHE A 39 -6.17 -9.74 -2.02
CA PHE A 39 -7.03 -10.41 -2.97
C PHE A 39 -6.42 -11.74 -3.38
N VAL A 40 -7.20 -12.54 -4.10
CA VAL A 40 -6.66 -13.71 -4.80
C VAL A 40 -5.52 -13.25 -5.73
N GLY A 41 -4.39 -13.92 -5.63
CA GLY A 41 -3.16 -13.59 -6.35
C GLY A 41 -2.20 -12.69 -5.59
N SER A 42 -2.62 -12.00 -4.51
CA SER A 42 -1.73 -11.18 -3.69
C SER A 42 -0.73 -12.06 -2.92
N LYS A 43 0.48 -11.53 -2.67
CA LYS A 43 1.45 -12.16 -1.77
C LYS A 43 1.18 -11.71 -0.33
N ILE A 44 1.10 -12.66 0.59
CA ILE A 44 0.92 -12.43 2.01
C ILE A 44 2.17 -12.88 2.77
N VAL A 45 2.58 -12.10 3.77
CA VAL A 45 3.71 -12.41 4.65
C VAL A 45 3.19 -12.52 6.08
N TYR A 46 3.29 -13.72 6.66
CA TYR A 46 2.60 -14.04 7.91
C TYR A 46 3.42 -14.94 8.84
N LYS A 47 3.06 -14.93 10.13
CA LYS A 47 3.50 -15.92 11.12
C LYS A 47 2.34 -16.83 11.48
N GLN A 48 2.62 -18.12 11.56
CA GLN A 48 1.69 -19.13 12.03
C GLN A 48 1.88 -19.39 13.53
N LYS A 49 0.81 -19.75 14.23
CA LYS A 49 0.84 -20.14 15.65
C LYS A 49 1.81 -21.31 15.85
N GLY A 50 2.71 -21.17 16.82
CA GLY A 50 3.75 -22.16 17.11
C GLY A 50 5.01 -22.04 16.27
N GLN A 51 5.10 -21.06 15.36
CA GLN A 51 6.27 -20.83 14.52
C GLN A 51 6.73 -19.37 14.64
N ASP A 52 8.03 -19.15 14.87
CA ASP A 52 8.59 -17.82 15.08
C ASP A 52 9.11 -17.15 13.80
N VAL A 53 9.08 -17.87 12.67
CA VAL A 53 9.52 -17.41 11.36
C VAL A 53 8.37 -16.84 10.55
N PHE A 54 8.66 -15.88 9.66
CA PHE A 54 7.69 -15.37 8.69
C PHE A 54 7.72 -16.22 7.42
N PHE A 55 6.53 -16.61 6.97
CA PHE A 55 6.29 -17.25 5.67
C PHE A 55 5.85 -16.19 4.67
N THR A 56 6.25 -16.39 3.42
CA THR A 56 5.76 -15.60 2.29
C THR A 56 5.09 -16.56 1.34
N ASP A 57 3.82 -16.31 1.01
CA ASP A 57 3.06 -17.19 0.14
C ASP A 57 2.08 -16.38 -0.71
N ARG A 58 1.52 -17.01 -1.74
CA ARG A 58 0.53 -16.39 -2.62
C ARG A 58 -0.86 -16.93 -2.29
N ILE A 59 -1.83 -16.03 -2.15
CA ILE A 59 -3.23 -16.41 -1.95
C ILE A 59 -3.79 -16.95 -3.26
N THR A 60 -4.30 -18.16 -3.25
CA THR A 60 -4.94 -18.79 -4.41
C THR A 60 -6.46 -18.77 -4.29
N GLU A 61 -7.00 -18.91 -3.07
CA GLU A 61 -8.44 -18.93 -2.83
C GLU A 61 -8.77 -18.56 -1.37
N PHE A 62 -10.02 -18.14 -1.15
CA PHE A 62 -10.60 -17.92 0.16
C PHE A 62 -11.80 -18.85 0.37
N ALA A 63 -11.84 -19.56 1.51
CA ALA A 63 -12.94 -20.44 1.87
C ALA A 63 -13.31 -20.23 3.35
N ASP A 64 -14.52 -19.74 3.64
CA ASP A 64 -15.01 -19.44 4.98
C ASP A 64 -14.08 -18.55 5.83
N SER A 65 -13.30 -19.14 6.72
CA SER A 65 -12.30 -18.47 7.55
C SER A 65 -10.90 -18.99 7.27
N THR A 66 -10.70 -19.59 6.11
CA THR A 66 -9.49 -20.28 5.64
C THR A 66 -8.94 -19.58 4.40
N LEU A 67 -7.62 -19.38 4.41
CA LEU A 67 -6.83 -18.96 3.27
C LEU A 67 -6.24 -20.21 2.63
N VAL A 68 -6.53 -20.41 1.36
CA VAL A 68 -5.80 -21.36 0.52
C VAL A 68 -4.65 -20.58 -0.10
N LEU A 69 -3.44 -21.03 0.18
CA LEU A 69 -2.21 -20.46 -0.35
C LEU A 69 -1.58 -21.47 -1.32
N GLU A 70 -0.63 -21.01 -2.12
CA GLU A 70 0.05 -21.85 -3.10
C GLU A 70 0.80 -23.02 -2.44
N ASN A 71 1.36 -22.81 -1.25
CA ASN A 71 2.16 -23.83 -0.55
C ASN A 71 1.57 -24.27 0.81
N ASN A 72 0.40 -23.73 1.21
CA ASN A 72 -0.19 -24.02 2.52
C ASN A 72 -1.70 -23.75 2.57
N ILE A 73 -2.40 -24.29 3.56
CA ILE A 73 -3.80 -23.98 3.87
C ILE A 73 -3.89 -23.59 5.33
N LEU A 74 -4.46 -22.41 5.60
CA LEU A 74 -4.41 -21.79 6.92
C LEU A 74 -5.75 -21.19 7.31
N HIS A 75 -6.23 -21.57 8.48
CA HIS A 75 -7.32 -20.85 9.11
C HIS A 75 -6.82 -19.49 9.63
N THR A 76 -7.61 -18.43 9.48
CA THR A 76 -7.30 -17.06 9.93
C THR A 76 -6.88 -17.00 11.41
N SER A 77 -7.48 -17.83 12.27
CA SER A 77 -7.12 -17.93 13.70
C SER A 77 -5.74 -18.53 13.98
N GLN A 78 -5.13 -19.20 13.00
CA GLN A 78 -3.77 -19.72 13.11
C GLN A 78 -2.72 -18.64 12.80
N ILE A 79 -3.12 -17.49 12.26
CA ILE A 79 -2.19 -16.40 11.93
C ILE A 79 -2.00 -15.51 13.15
N THR A 80 -0.76 -15.38 13.62
CA THR A 80 -0.42 -14.59 14.82
C THR A 80 0.06 -13.18 14.47
N GLU A 81 0.77 -13.03 13.36
CA GLU A 81 1.30 -11.74 12.91
C GLU A 81 1.29 -11.67 11.38
N ILE A 82 1.01 -10.49 10.82
CA ILE A 82 1.06 -10.24 9.38
C ILE A 82 1.92 -9.02 9.12
N ASP A 83 2.82 -9.12 8.13
CA ASP A 83 3.50 -7.96 7.57
C ASP A 83 2.61 -7.31 6.51
N VAL A 84 2.14 -6.10 6.81
CA VAL A 84 1.17 -5.37 6.00
C VAL A 84 1.81 -4.42 4.99
N ARG A 85 3.14 -4.46 4.82
CA ARG A 85 3.83 -3.58 3.87
C ARG A 85 3.39 -3.81 2.43
N GLY A 86 3.09 -5.06 2.07
CA GLY A 86 2.66 -5.48 0.73
C GLY A 86 1.15 -5.53 0.52
N ALA A 87 0.34 -5.13 1.50
CA ALA A 87 -1.12 -5.09 1.34
C ALA A 87 -1.52 -4.04 0.30
N GLU A 88 -2.56 -4.33 -0.49
CA GLU A 88 -2.96 -3.48 -1.62
C GLU A 88 -3.51 -2.12 -1.16
N SER A 89 -4.20 -2.08 -0.01
CA SER A 89 -4.76 -0.85 0.57
C SER A 89 -4.00 -0.32 1.79
N ASN A 90 -2.72 -0.67 1.94
CA ASN A 90 -1.89 -0.25 3.08
C ASN A 90 -1.92 1.27 3.35
N ARG A 91 -2.05 2.09 2.30
CA ARG A 91 -2.01 3.55 2.36
C ARG A 91 -2.91 4.15 1.28
N SER A 92 -3.38 5.39 1.49
CA SER A 92 -3.94 6.15 0.37
C SER A 92 -2.86 6.36 -0.70
N LYS A 93 -3.28 6.32 -1.97
CA LYS A 93 -2.37 6.53 -3.12
C LYS A 93 -1.59 7.84 -2.99
N PHE A 94 -2.24 8.90 -2.50
CA PHE A 94 -1.61 10.19 -2.24
C PHE A 94 -0.44 10.08 -1.25
N LEU A 95 -0.67 9.52 -0.05
CA LEU A 95 0.39 9.42 0.95
C LEU A 95 1.54 8.50 0.50
N GLY A 96 1.22 7.41 -0.21
CA GLY A 96 2.23 6.53 -0.79
C GLY A 96 3.09 7.23 -1.84
N ALA A 97 2.49 8.07 -2.69
CA ALA A 97 3.21 8.88 -3.65
C ALA A 97 4.08 9.95 -2.95
N SER A 98 3.52 10.67 -1.96
CA SER A 98 4.23 11.74 -1.22
C SER A 98 5.48 11.24 -0.49
N GLU A 99 5.46 10.02 0.06
CA GLU A 99 6.63 9.39 0.70
C GLU A 99 7.85 9.27 -0.22
N THR A 100 7.61 9.22 -1.54
CA THR A 100 8.66 9.11 -2.56
C THR A 100 8.90 10.44 -3.26
N LEU A 101 7.83 11.18 -3.57
CA LEU A 101 7.92 12.45 -4.28
C LEU A 101 8.59 13.55 -3.46
N LEU A 102 8.26 13.68 -2.16
CA LEU A 102 8.82 14.78 -1.36
C LEU A 102 10.36 14.70 -1.28
N PRO A 103 10.98 13.54 -0.98
CA PRO A 103 12.43 13.44 -1.01
C PRO A 103 13.02 13.65 -2.40
N THR A 104 12.39 13.12 -3.45
CA THR A 104 12.85 13.31 -4.84
C THR A 104 12.84 14.78 -5.24
N VAL A 105 11.77 15.51 -4.93
CA VAL A 105 11.67 16.96 -5.20
C VAL A 105 12.68 17.72 -4.36
N GLY A 106 12.86 17.38 -3.08
CA GLY A 106 13.87 18.02 -2.24
C GLY A 106 15.30 17.85 -2.80
N ILE A 107 15.66 16.63 -3.23
CA ILE A 107 16.96 16.36 -3.87
C ILE A 107 17.09 17.16 -5.19
N GLY A 108 16.03 17.15 -6.01
CA GLY A 108 15.99 17.89 -7.27
C GLY A 108 16.17 19.40 -7.08
N LEU A 109 15.53 19.98 -6.06
CA LEU A 109 15.69 21.39 -5.73
C LEU A 109 17.14 21.73 -5.38
N MET A 110 17.80 20.92 -4.54
CA MET A 110 19.22 21.16 -4.24
C MET A 110 20.12 21.04 -5.47
N ALA A 111 19.82 20.09 -6.37
CA ALA A 111 20.60 19.92 -7.59
C ALA A 111 20.45 21.11 -8.55
N ILE A 112 19.22 21.63 -8.71
CA ILE A 112 18.94 22.81 -9.53
C ILE A 112 19.62 24.05 -8.93
N ASP A 113 19.50 24.24 -7.61
CA ASP A 113 20.11 25.34 -6.89
C ASP A 113 21.63 25.34 -7.04
N LEU A 114 22.25 24.17 -6.86
CA LEU A 114 23.68 23.99 -7.05
C LEU A 114 24.09 24.32 -8.49
N PHE A 115 23.35 23.85 -9.49
CA PHE A 115 23.65 24.13 -10.89
C PHE A 115 23.56 25.62 -11.19
N ASN A 116 22.51 26.30 -10.70
CA ASN A 116 22.33 27.73 -10.89
C ASN A 116 23.50 28.51 -10.25
N HIS A 117 23.83 28.24 -8.99
CA HIS A 117 24.92 28.95 -8.32
C HIS A 117 26.29 28.68 -8.95
N THR A 118 26.59 27.42 -9.31
CA THR A 118 27.93 27.05 -9.78
C THR A 118 28.16 27.26 -11.26
N VAL A 119 27.18 26.90 -12.11
CA VAL A 119 27.34 26.90 -13.56
C VAL A 119 26.81 28.19 -14.17
N VAL A 120 25.65 28.67 -13.70
CA VAL A 120 25.02 29.88 -14.26
C VAL A 120 25.63 31.14 -13.67
N ASP A 121 25.74 31.22 -12.35
CA ASP A 121 26.22 32.41 -11.65
C ASP A 121 27.75 32.41 -11.45
N GLY A 122 28.42 31.30 -11.75
CA GLY A 122 29.88 31.16 -11.62
C GLY A 122 30.40 31.24 -10.18
N GLN A 123 29.53 31.05 -9.18
CA GLN A 123 29.92 31.03 -7.78
C GLN A 123 30.64 29.73 -7.44
N LYS A 124 31.48 29.78 -6.39
CA LYS A 124 32.01 28.54 -5.78
C LYS A 124 30.84 27.70 -5.26
N PHE A 125 31.05 26.39 -5.15
CA PHE A 125 30.08 25.42 -4.63
C PHE A 125 29.32 25.97 -3.41
N SER A 126 28.12 26.49 -3.65
CA SER A 126 27.26 27.15 -2.69
C SER A 126 25.82 26.75 -2.97
N LEU A 127 25.03 26.74 -1.90
CA LEU A 127 23.59 26.51 -1.95
C LEU A 127 22.91 27.68 -1.26
N ASP A 128 21.77 28.10 -1.79
CA ASP A 128 20.94 29.07 -1.13
C ASP A 128 20.35 28.46 0.16
N ARG A 129 20.33 29.28 1.22
CA ARG A 129 19.88 28.84 2.54
C ARG A 129 18.39 28.53 2.56
N SER A 130 17.59 29.30 1.82
CA SER A 130 16.14 29.08 1.71
C SER A 130 15.85 27.80 0.93
N THR A 131 16.53 27.60 -0.21
CA THR A 131 16.39 26.38 -1.02
C THR A 131 16.82 25.15 -0.24
N THR A 132 17.96 25.21 0.44
CA THR A 132 18.48 24.11 1.29
C THR A 132 17.51 23.78 2.42
N THR A 133 16.95 24.79 3.10
CA THR A 133 16.00 24.58 4.20
C THR A 133 14.72 23.92 3.68
N THR A 134 14.18 24.41 2.56
CA THR A 134 12.96 23.86 1.94
C THR A 134 13.18 22.42 1.49
N ALA A 135 14.28 22.16 0.79
CA ALA A 135 14.65 20.82 0.36
C ALA A 135 14.82 19.86 1.56
N GLY A 136 15.49 20.31 2.61
CA GLY A 136 15.66 19.56 3.86
C GLY A 136 14.33 19.18 4.50
N ILE A 137 13.39 20.13 4.58
CA ILE A 137 12.03 19.86 5.10
C ILE A 137 11.31 18.82 4.23
N LEU A 138 11.33 18.97 2.90
CA LEU A 138 10.66 18.02 1.99
C LEU A 138 11.21 16.61 2.15
N MET A 139 12.53 16.45 2.17
CA MET A 139 13.17 15.16 2.41
C MET A 139 12.81 14.59 3.77
N LEU A 140 12.91 15.39 4.83
CA LEU A 140 12.61 14.98 6.19
C LEU A 140 11.15 14.55 6.33
N THR A 141 10.20 15.31 5.78
CA THR A 141 8.78 14.95 5.76
C THR A 141 8.55 13.64 5.02
N GLY A 142 9.11 13.45 3.82
CA GLY A 142 8.93 12.21 3.08
C GLY A 142 9.49 10.97 3.80
N TYR A 143 10.70 11.08 4.34
CA TYR A 143 11.33 9.97 5.08
C TYR A 143 10.62 9.66 6.39
N THR A 144 10.19 10.68 7.14
CA THR A 144 9.43 10.48 8.39
C THR A 144 8.09 9.79 8.11
N MET A 145 7.38 10.17 7.03
CA MET A 145 6.16 9.48 6.60
C MET A 145 6.41 7.99 6.32
N LYS A 146 7.51 7.66 5.62
CA LYS A 146 7.90 6.28 5.32
C LYS A 146 8.23 5.46 6.57
N ILE A 147 8.87 6.09 7.57
CA ILE A 147 9.21 5.47 8.85
C ILE A 147 7.97 5.25 9.71
N ALA A 148 7.05 6.23 9.76
CA ALA A 148 5.81 6.17 10.55
C ALA A 148 4.80 5.13 10.04
N ARG A 149 5.03 4.53 8.87
CA ARG A 149 4.16 3.52 8.28
C ARG A 149 4.14 2.27 9.15
N ARG A 150 2.93 1.78 9.47
CA ARG A 150 2.74 0.46 10.08
C ARG A 150 3.28 -0.62 9.14
N LYS A 151 4.20 -1.44 9.64
CA LYS A 151 4.81 -2.54 8.88
C LYS A 151 4.20 -3.87 9.23
N LYS A 152 3.80 -4.06 10.49
CA LYS A 152 3.29 -5.33 11.01
C LYS A 152 2.02 -5.13 11.83
N VAL A 153 1.17 -6.14 11.82
CA VAL A 153 -0.04 -6.24 12.64
C VAL A 153 0.03 -7.54 13.43
N ASN A 154 -0.03 -7.41 14.75
CA ASN A 154 -0.12 -8.55 15.65
C ASN A 154 -1.60 -8.87 15.90
N LEU A 155 -2.03 -10.05 15.46
CA LEU A 155 -3.40 -10.55 15.56
C LEU A 155 -3.69 -11.24 16.90
N THR A 156 -2.67 -11.52 17.72
CA THR A 156 -2.90 -11.95 19.12
C THR A 156 -3.42 -10.81 19.99
N ASN A 157 -3.23 -9.56 19.55
CA ASN A 157 -3.79 -8.39 20.21
C ASN A 157 -5.27 -8.23 19.84
N PRO A 158 -6.21 -8.25 20.82
CA PRO A 158 -7.65 -8.23 20.55
C PRO A 158 -8.15 -6.94 19.87
N LYS A 159 -7.32 -5.90 19.81
CA LYS A 159 -7.59 -4.64 19.08
C LYS A 159 -7.51 -4.82 17.56
N PHE A 160 -6.87 -5.87 17.07
CA PHE A 160 -6.79 -6.16 15.65
C PHE A 160 -7.68 -7.35 15.31
N GLU A 161 -8.12 -7.38 14.06
CA GLU A 161 -8.95 -8.44 13.52
C GLU A 161 -8.56 -8.74 12.08
N ILE A 162 -8.78 -10.00 11.71
CA ILE A 162 -8.62 -10.54 10.38
C ILE A 162 -9.91 -11.27 10.03
N TYR A 163 -10.43 -11.04 8.84
CA TYR A 163 -11.63 -11.71 8.35
C TYR A 163 -11.72 -11.61 6.83
N ILE A 164 -12.49 -12.51 6.23
CA ILE A 164 -12.71 -12.57 4.78
C ILE A 164 -14.07 -11.90 4.47
N ILE A 165 -14.12 -11.11 3.40
CA ILE A 165 -15.34 -10.47 2.89
C ILE A 165 -15.63 -11.03 1.48
N GLY A 166 -16.91 -11.24 1.17
CA GLY A 166 -17.36 -11.60 -0.18
C GLY A 166 -17.55 -13.09 -0.42
N LEU A 167 -17.53 -13.92 0.63
CA LEU A 167 -17.93 -15.32 0.55
C LEU A 167 -19.43 -15.39 0.24
N LYS A 168 -19.79 -16.13 -0.80
CA LYS A 168 -21.16 -16.38 -1.22
C LYS A 168 -21.68 -17.67 -0.61
#